data_AF-A0A7K3WPZ7-F1
#
_entry.id   AF-A0A7K3WPZ7-F1
#
_cell.length_a   1.000
_cell.length_b   1.000
_cell.length_c   1.000
_cell.angle_alpha   90.00
_cell.angle_beta   90.00
_cell.angle_gamma   90.00
#
_symmetry.space_group_name_H-M   'P 1'
#
loop_
_entity.id
_entity.type
_entity.pdbx_description
1 polymer ?
#
loop_
_entity_poly.entity_id
_entity_poly.type
_entity_poly.pdbx_seq_one_letter_code
_entity_poly.pdbx_strand_id
1 'polypeptide(L)'
;MSDKKVFIVVGSPRTGTSLMCAVLSDAGADFGVSSESWNRTGGAFEHPILVGSYKYLKRIVFLKKFSDTAVRKIEKKLSKNIHDLFEQVSFAKFPPLSHMLPYYIKKEGYDVTVILAYRRFEDFALSMLIKNPSSVKKLKEDYIDMYQTGLILLNIHGGCAISYDEIINESETQWIDALAAATHLDRDKIADARFTRNRKKIEGENKFYLHDPQCDSIYAELNKYKGKAVAKNRSKITKEDKVEPKV
;
A
#
# COMPACT_ATOMS: atom_id res chain seq x y z
N MET A 1 21.09 -13.12 2.32
CA MET A 1 19.75 -12.49 2.21
C MET A 1 19.96 -11.15 1.54
N SER A 2 19.13 -10.80 0.56
CA SER A 2 19.31 -9.58 -0.22
C SER A 2 18.85 -8.36 0.59
N ASP A 3 19.75 -7.47 0.99
CA ASP A 3 19.38 -6.20 1.65
C ASP A 3 18.77 -5.17 0.67
N LYS A 4 18.28 -5.64 -0.49
CA LYS A 4 17.61 -4.82 -1.50
C LYS A 4 16.36 -4.18 -0.89
N LYS A 5 16.31 -2.86 -0.93
CA LYS A 5 15.12 -2.08 -0.55
C LYS A 5 14.03 -2.27 -1.58
N VAL A 6 12.81 -2.49 -1.09
CA VAL A 6 11.61 -2.60 -1.91
C VAL A 6 10.50 -1.74 -1.31
N PHE A 7 9.70 -1.14 -2.18
CA PHE A 7 8.68 -0.18 -1.81
C PHE A 7 7.31 -0.70 -2.21
N ILE A 8 6.37 -0.66 -1.27
CA ILE A 8 5.04 -1.18 -1.51
C ILE A 8 4.00 -0.07 -1.32
N VAL A 9 3.19 0.16 -2.36
CA VAL A 9 2.07 1.10 -2.29
C VAL A 9 0.83 0.33 -1.88
N VAL A 10 0.28 0.66 -0.71
CA VAL A 10 -0.86 -0.03 -0.09
C VAL A 10 -2.00 0.96 0.13
N GLY A 11 -3.24 0.50 -0.01
CA GLY A 11 -4.43 1.33 0.20
C GLY A 11 -5.68 0.54 -0.16
N SER A 12 -6.83 0.97 0.35
CA SER A 12 -8.11 0.46 -0.13
C SER A 12 -8.30 0.83 -1.61
N PRO A 13 -9.13 0.13 -2.39
CA PRO A 13 -9.44 0.60 -3.74
C PRO A 13 -10.00 2.02 -3.68
N ARG A 14 -9.78 2.79 -4.74
CA ARG A 14 -10.36 4.13 -4.90
C ARG A 14 -9.83 5.22 -3.94
N THR A 15 -8.73 4.96 -3.22
CA THR A 15 -8.05 5.96 -2.38
C THR A 15 -6.83 6.62 -3.05
N GLY A 16 -6.74 6.52 -4.37
CA GLY A 16 -5.66 7.17 -5.12
C GLY A 16 -4.38 6.35 -5.29
N THR A 17 -4.35 5.08 -4.91
CA THR A 17 -3.18 4.20 -5.08
C THR A 17 -2.63 4.19 -6.51
N SER A 18 -3.51 4.10 -7.53
CA SER A 18 -3.08 4.18 -8.94
C SER A 18 -2.51 5.55 -9.33
N LEU A 19 -3.03 6.66 -8.76
CA LEU A 19 -2.49 8.00 -9.00
C LEU A 19 -1.10 8.15 -8.35
N MET A 20 -0.96 7.70 -7.10
CA MET A 20 0.32 7.66 -6.40
C MET A 20 1.37 6.85 -7.18
N CYS A 21 1.01 5.68 -7.70
CA CYS A 21 1.93 4.87 -8.51
C CYS A 21 2.31 5.57 -9.82
N ALA A 22 1.38 6.29 -10.46
CA ALA A 22 1.69 7.06 -11.66
C ALA A 22 2.69 8.19 -11.36
N VAL A 23 2.48 8.94 -10.28
CA VAL A 23 3.43 9.99 -9.84
C VAL A 23 4.80 9.39 -9.53
N LEU A 24 4.85 8.29 -8.77
CA LEU A 24 6.09 7.58 -8.47
C LEU A 24 6.80 7.12 -9.74
N SER A 25 6.07 6.51 -10.67
CA SER A 25 6.63 5.98 -11.91
C SER A 25 7.20 7.09 -12.80
N ASP A 26 6.48 8.19 -12.95
CA ASP A 26 6.98 9.38 -13.68
C ASP A 26 8.20 10.01 -12.98
N ALA A 27 8.30 9.89 -11.65
CA ALA A 27 9.46 10.31 -10.88
C ALA A 27 10.66 9.32 -10.93
N GLY A 28 10.53 8.20 -11.65
CA GLY A 28 11.58 7.21 -11.86
C GLY A 28 11.46 5.94 -11.02
N ALA A 29 10.33 5.71 -10.33
CA ALA A 29 10.08 4.45 -9.65
C ALA A 29 9.86 3.31 -10.64
N ASP A 30 10.57 2.20 -10.41
CA ASP A 30 10.47 1.02 -11.26
C ASP A 30 9.45 0.00 -10.73
N PHE A 31 8.30 -0.06 -11.41
CA PHE A 31 7.23 -1.02 -11.18
C PHE A 31 7.25 -2.22 -12.15
N GLY A 32 8.19 -2.26 -13.10
CA GLY A 32 8.25 -3.29 -14.15
C GLY A 32 7.06 -3.31 -15.12
N VAL A 33 6.27 -2.25 -15.16
CA VAL A 33 5.11 -2.08 -16.05
C VAL A 33 5.07 -0.66 -16.60
N SER A 34 4.65 -0.49 -17.85
CA SER A 34 4.65 0.82 -18.52
C SER A 34 3.71 1.82 -17.84
N SER A 35 4.17 3.05 -17.64
CA SER A 35 3.40 4.16 -17.06
C SER A 35 2.37 4.79 -18.02
N GLU A 36 2.50 4.52 -19.31
CA GLU A 36 1.70 5.14 -20.39
C GLU A 36 0.21 4.73 -20.35
N SER A 37 -0.15 3.67 -19.63
CA SER A 37 -1.50 3.12 -19.59
C SER A 37 -2.32 3.53 -18.34
N TRP A 38 -1.97 4.60 -17.62
CA TRP A 38 -2.76 5.01 -16.46
C TRP A 38 -4.19 5.36 -16.86
N ASN A 39 -5.15 4.58 -16.35
CA ASN A 39 -6.58 4.88 -16.42
C ASN A 39 -7.16 5.04 -15.01
N ARG A 40 -8.11 5.97 -14.83
CA ARG A 40 -8.77 6.22 -13.53
C ARG A 40 -9.62 5.02 -13.05
N THR A 41 -9.84 4.03 -13.90
CA THR A 41 -10.84 2.97 -13.72
C THR A 41 -10.26 1.57 -13.51
N GLY A 42 -8.94 1.35 -13.60
CA GLY A 42 -8.33 0.01 -13.60
C GLY A 42 -7.20 -0.24 -12.59
N GLY A 43 -6.73 -1.49 -12.59
CA GLY A 43 -5.60 -1.99 -11.79
C GLY A 43 -4.23 -1.57 -12.32
N ALA A 44 -4.11 -0.32 -12.79
CA ALA A 44 -2.84 0.22 -13.29
C ALA A 44 -1.74 0.04 -12.22
N PHE A 45 -0.53 -0.29 -12.67
CA PHE A 45 0.66 -0.56 -11.85
C PHE A 45 0.63 -1.86 -11.01
N GLU A 46 -0.36 -2.73 -11.20
CA GLU A 46 -0.37 -4.06 -10.58
C GLU A 46 0.46 -5.05 -11.42
N HIS A 47 1.59 -5.50 -10.87
CA HIS A 47 2.46 -6.43 -11.56
C HIS A 47 1.77 -7.81 -11.73
N PRO A 48 1.77 -8.44 -12.92
CA PRO A 48 1.07 -9.71 -13.16
C PRO A 48 1.47 -10.84 -12.21
N ILE A 49 2.76 -10.93 -11.85
CA ILE A 49 3.26 -11.90 -10.85
C ILE A 49 2.57 -11.71 -9.50
N LEU A 50 2.39 -10.46 -9.05
CA LEU A 50 1.77 -10.14 -7.77
C LEU A 50 0.27 -10.47 -7.79
N VAL A 51 -0.43 -10.10 -8.86
CA VAL A 51 -1.85 -10.45 -9.07
C VAL A 51 -2.03 -11.96 -9.02
N GLY A 52 -1.18 -12.71 -9.73
CA GLY A 52 -1.19 -14.17 -9.72
C GLY A 52 -0.87 -14.79 -8.36
N SER A 53 -0.17 -14.07 -7.48
CA SER A 53 0.24 -14.54 -6.14
C SER A 53 -0.85 -14.37 -5.09
N TYR A 54 -1.84 -13.51 -5.32
CA TYR A 54 -2.93 -13.27 -4.39
C TYR A 54 -3.76 -14.53 -4.07
N LYS A 55 -3.96 -15.40 -5.06
CA LYS A 55 -4.63 -16.70 -4.86
C LYS A 55 -3.87 -17.60 -3.87
N TYR A 56 -2.54 -17.46 -3.78
CA TYR A 56 -1.73 -18.22 -2.83
C TYR A 56 -1.92 -17.72 -1.40
N LEU A 57 -1.95 -16.39 -1.18
CA LEU A 57 -2.25 -15.82 0.13
C LEU A 57 -3.61 -16.26 0.66
N LYS A 58 -4.66 -16.20 -0.19
CA LYS A 58 -5.99 -16.70 0.17
C LYS A 58 -5.99 -18.18 0.55
N ARG A 59 -5.30 -19.01 -0.25
CA ARG A 59 -5.18 -20.45 0.01
C ARG A 59 -4.39 -20.74 1.28
N ILE A 60 -3.35 -19.98 1.59
CA ILE A 60 -2.58 -20.11 2.84
C ILE A 60 -3.50 -19.88 4.03
N VAL A 61 -4.26 -18.77 4.07
CA VAL A 61 -5.19 -18.47 5.17
C VAL A 61 -6.21 -19.59 5.36
N PHE A 62 -6.77 -20.09 4.26
CA PHE A 62 -7.74 -21.17 4.29
C PHE A 62 -7.11 -22.48 4.81
N LEU A 63 -5.97 -22.89 4.26
CA LEU A 63 -5.33 -24.18 4.57
C LEU A 63 -4.63 -24.23 5.92
N LYS A 64 -4.29 -23.07 6.51
CA LYS A 64 -3.67 -23.00 7.84
C LYS A 64 -4.52 -23.67 8.94
N LYS A 65 -5.83 -23.82 8.72
CA LYS A 65 -6.74 -24.53 9.63
C LYS A 65 -6.69 -26.05 9.47
N PHE A 66 -6.10 -26.57 8.41
CA PHE A 66 -6.24 -27.98 8.01
C PHE A 66 -4.90 -28.70 7.80
N SER A 67 -3.86 -28.05 7.25
CA SER A 67 -2.61 -28.72 6.93
C SER A 67 -1.42 -27.77 6.75
N ASP A 68 -0.44 -27.87 7.66
CA ASP A 68 0.84 -27.15 7.55
C ASP A 68 1.65 -27.59 6.33
N THR A 69 1.61 -28.88 5.98
CA THR A 69 2.32 -29.40 4.80
C THR A 69 1.79 -28.77 3.51
N ALA A 70 0.47 -28.60 3.40
CA ALA A 70 -0.14 -27.93 2.25
C ALA A 70 0.22 -26.45 2.21
N VAL A 71 0.20 -25.77 3.37
CA VAL A 71 0.63 -24.37 3.50
C VAL A 71 2.07 -24.21 3.02
N ARG A 72 3.02 -25.02 3.51
CA ARG A 72 4.44 -24.96 3.11
C ARG A 72 4.63 -25.10 1.59
N LYS A 73 3.86 -25.96 0.93
CA LYS A 73 3.93 -26.11 -0.54
C LYS A 73 3.48 -24.83 -1.27
N ILE A 74 2.46 -24.15 -0.76
CA ILE A 74 1.97 -22.90 -1.35
C ILE A 74 2.92 -21.75 -1.02
N GLU A 75 3.44 -21.68 0.20
CA GLU A 75 4.45 -20.69 0.60
C GLU A 75 5.68 -20.74 -0.30
N LYS A 76 6.19 -21.93 -0.64
CA LYS A 76 7.32 -22.05 -1.58
C LYS A 76 7.03 -21.40 -2.95
N LYS A 77 5.80 -21.53 -3.46
CA LYS A 77 5.39 -20.88 -4.73
C LYS A 77 5.28 -19.37 -4.57
N LEU A 78 4.73 -18.92 -3.45
CA LEU A 78 4.63 -17.49 -3.13
C LEU A 78 6.03 -16.86 -2.97
N SER A 79 6.92 -17.49 -2.22
CA SER A 79 8.32 -17.10 -2.05
C SER A 79 9.03 -16.95 -3.38
N LYS A 80 8.93 -17.96 -4.26
CA LYS A 80 9.50 -17.88 -5.61
C LYS A 80 8.94 -16.67 -6.38
N ASN A 81 7.62 -16.48 -6.38
CA ASN A 81 7.02 -15.35 -7.09
C ASN A 81 7.46 -13.98 -6.53
N ILE A 82 7.61 -13.87 -5.21
CA ILE A 82 8.11 -12.64 -4.56
C ILE A 82 9.55 -12.37 -4.98
N HIS A 83 10.39 -13.41 -4.95
CA HIS A 83 11.78 -13.31 -5.39
C HIS A 83 11.85 -12.89 -6.87
N ASP A 84 11.17 -13.64 -7.76
CA ASP A 84 11.15 -13.36 -9.20
C ASP A 84 10.64 -11.94 -9.50
N LEU A 85 9.64 -11.45 -8.75
CA LEU A 85 9.15 -10.07 -8.85
C LEU A 85 10.21 -9.05 -8.46
N PHE A 86 10.73 -9.15 -7.22
CA PHE A 86 11.61 -8.13 -6.67
C PHE A 86 13.06 -8.24 -7.13
N GLU A 87 13.43 -9.26 -7.92
CA GLU A 87 14.62 -9.21 -8.77
C GLU A 87 14.46 -8.17 -9.88
N GLN A 88 13.26 -8.09 -10.47
CA GLN A 88 12.98 -7.25 -11.64
C GLN A 88 12.58 -5.81 -11.29
N VAL A 89 11.95 -5.59 -10.14
CA VAL A 89 11.36 -4.29 -9.77
C VAL A 89 11.78 -3.85 -8.38
N SER A 90 11.64 -2.55 -8.10
CA SER A 90 11.84 -1.99 -6.75
C SER A 90 10.54 -1.50 -6.11
N PHE A 91 9.52 -1.21 -6.91
CA PHE A 91 8.20 -0.78 -6.47
C PHE A 91 7.14 -1.78 -6.87
N ALA A 92 6.12 -1.93 -6.04
CA ALA A 92 4.94 -2.70 -6.39
C ALA A 92 3.68 -2.10 -5.75
N LYS A 93 2.59 -2.07 -6.52
CA LYS A 93 1.26 -1.68 -6.05
C LYS A 93 0.52 -2.91 -5.54
N PHE A 94 0.02 -2.83 -4.31
CA PHE A 94 -0.54 -3.99 -3.62
C PHE A 94 -2.06 -3.96 -3.67
N PRO A 95 -2.70 -5.08 -4.03
CA PRO A 95 -4.15 -5.19 -3.91
C PRO A 95 -4.55 -5.25 -2.43
N PRO A 96 -5.78 -4.79 -2.11
CA PRO A 96 -6.33 -4.85 -0.75
C PRO A 96 -6.34 -6.30 -0.24
N LEU A 97 -6.25 -6.47 1.09
CA LEU A 97 -6.21 -7.78 1.79
C LEU A 97 -4.86 -8.52 1.76
N SER A 98 -3.77 -7.86 1.38
CA SER A 98 -2.43 -8.46 1.35
C SER A 98 -1.58 -8.09 2.58
N HIS A 99 -2.19 -7.92 3.75
CA HIS A 99 -1.46 -7.54 4.98
C HIS A 99 -0.36 -8.53 5.38
N MET A 100 -0.47 -9.79 4.97
CA MET A 100 0.56 -10.81 5.18
C MET A 100 1.73 -10.69 4.19
N LEU A 101 1.57 -9.96 3.09
CA LEU A 101 2.57 -9.95 2.03
C LEU A 101 3.88 -9.27 2.43
N PRO A 102 3.89 -8.14 3.18
CA PRO A 102 5.11 -7.60 3.78
C PRO A 102 5.92 -8.63 4.58
N TYR A 103 5.23 -9.51 5.32
CA TYR A 103 5.88 -10.61 6.05
C TYR A 103 6.60 -11.57 5.10
N TYR A 104 5.95 -11.99 4.02
CA TYR A 104 6.59 -12.88 3.04
C TYR A 104 7.73 -12.21 2.29
N ILE A 105 7.63 -10.91 1.99
CA ILE A 105 8.70 -10.15 1.35
C ILE A 105 9.93 -10.06 2.26
N LYS A 106 9.70 -9.78 3.55
CA LYS A 106 10.76 -9.81 4.58
C LYS A 106 11.37 -11.20 4.74
N LYS A 107 10.57 -12.26 4.67
CA LYS A 107 11.04 -13.66 4.74
C LYS A 107 12.01 -14.01 3.61
N GLU A 108 11.82 -13.43 2.42
CA GLU A 108 12.77 -13.55 1.29
C GLU A 108 14.02 -12.66 1.42
N GLY A 109 14.10 -11.86 2.48
CA GLY A 109 15.27 -11.05 2.83
C GLY A 109 15.16 -9.57 2.46
N TYR A 110 14.16 -9.16 1.68
CA TYR A 110 14.05 -7.78 1.20
C TYR A 110 13.75 -6.77 2.30
N ASP A 111 14.26 -5.55 2.15
CA ASP A 111 14.00 -4.45 3.06
C ASP A 111 12.78 -3.61 2.66
N VAL A 112 11.61 -4.05 3.12
CA VAL A 112 10.31 -3.42 2.84
C VAL A 112 10.17 -2.01 3.43
N THR A 113 9.59 -1.10 2.65
CA THR A 113 9.12 0.24 3.06
C THR A 113 7.69 0.44 2.56
N VAL A 114 6.80 0.98 3.39
CA VAL A 114 5.36 1.09 3.12
C VAL A 114 4.95 2.51 2.72
N ILE A 115 4.23 2.64 1.62
CA ILE A 115 3.58 3.89 1.18
C ILE A 115 2.06 3.69 1.30
N LEU A 116 1.48 4.21 2.38
CA LEU A 116 0.06 4.04 2.71
C LEU A 116 -0.78 5.17 2.10
N ALA A 117 -1.50 4.87 1.01
CA ALA A 117 -2.41 5.80 0.38
C ALA A 117 -3.82 5.73 1.00
N TYR A 118 -4.31 6.86 1.50
CA TYR A 118 -5.60 6.95 2.17
C TYR A 118 -6.46 8.09 1.64
N ARG A 119 -7.75 8.05 1.98
CA ARG A 119 -8.73 9.07 1.59
C ARG A 119 -9.81 9.12 2.65
N ARG A 120 -10.48 10.26 2.82
CA ARG A 120 -11.65 10.37 3.71
C ARG A 120 -12.67 9.27 3.40
N PHE A 121 -13.31 8.75 4.44
CA PHE A 121 -14.24 7.63 4.31
C PHE A 121 -15.44 7.98 3.42
N GLU A 122 -16.02 9.17 3.59
CA GLU A 122 -17.12 9.68 2.76
C GLU A 122 -16.82 9.61 1.26
N ASP A 123 -15.66 10.13 0.86
CA ASP A 123 -15.18 10.13 -0.50
C ASP A 123 -14.84 8.74 -1.05
N PHE A 124 -14.22 7.91 -0.20
CA PHE A 124 -13.93 6.51 -0.49
C PHE A 124 -15.24 5.75 -0.75
N ALA A 125 -16.20 5.87 0.16
CA ALA A 125 -17.48 5.16 0.09
C ALA A 125 -18.25 5.57 -1.16
N LEU A 126 -18.34 6.86 -1.46
CA LEU A 126 -18.98 7.36 -2.68
C LEU A 126 -18.32 6.80 -3.95
N SER A 127 -16.98 6.87 -4.03
CA SER A 127 -16.22 6.35 -5.17
C SER A 127 -16.35 4.84 -5.33
N MET A 128 -16.45 4.11 -4.22
CA MET A 128 -16.69 2.67 -4.21
C MET A 128 -18.10 2.34 -4.67
N LEU A 129 -19.13 2.99 -4.12
CA LEU A 129 -20.54 2.75 -4.47
C LEU A 129 -20.82 2.95 -5.97
N ILE A 130 -20.19 3.96 -6.59
CA ILE A 130 -20.31 4.21 -8.03
C ILE A 130 -19.68 3.08 -8.87
N LYS A 131 -18.55 2.51 -8.42
CA LYS A 131 -17.77 1.58 -9.23
C LYS A 131 -18.11 0.11 -8.96
N ASN A 132 -18.29 -0.24 -7.70
CA ASN A 132 -18.54 -1.59 -7.18
C ASN A 132 -19.56 -1.48 -6.04
N PRO A 133 -20.87 -1.58 -6.34
CA PRO A 133 -21.92 -1.47 -5.34
C PRO A 133 -21.69 -2.43 -4.16
N SER A 134 -21.74 -1.90 -2.94
CA SER A 134 -21.59 -2.63 -1.68
C SER A 134 -22.39 -1.92 -0.60
N SER A 135 -22.61 -2.56 0.55
CA SER A 135 -23.27 -1.87 1.68
C SER A 135 -22.31 -0.93 2.38
N VAL A 136 -22.82 0.20 2.89
CA VAL A 136 -22.01 1.14 3.71
C VAL A 136 -21.37 0.43 4.90
N LYS A 137 -22.11 -0.51 5.52
CA LYS A 137 -21.59 -1.35 6.61
C LYS A 137 -20.32 -2.11 6.18
N LYS A 138 -20.35 -2.77 5.02
CA LYS A 138 -19.20 -3.52 4.52
C LYS A 138 -18.03 -2.61 4.14
N LEU A 139 -18.32 -1.48 3.48
CA LEU A 139 -17.30 -0.49 3.13
C LEU A 139 -16.60 0.06 4.38
N LYS A 140 -17.35 0.29 5.46
CA LYS A 140 -16.80 0.70 6.75
C LYS A 140 -15.85 -0.36 7.33
N GLU A 141 -16.31 -1.61 7.40
CA GLU A 141 -15.49 -2.72 7.92
C GLU A 141 -14.18 -2.85 7.13
N ASP A 142 -14.25 -2.78 5.80
CA ASP A 142 -13.08 -2.85 4.92
C ASP A 142 -12.15 -1.65 5.10
N TYR A 143 -12.69 -0.44 5.29
CA TYR A 143 -11.92 0.77 5.54
C TYR A 143 -11.16 0.69 6.87
N ILE A 144 -11.85 0.32 7.95
CA ILE A 144 -11.27 0.19 9.29
C ILE A 144 -10.14 -0.85 9.28
N ASP A 145 -10.41 -2.05 8.77
CA ASP A 145 -9.44 -3.15 8.73
C ASP A 145 -8.18 -2.77 7.94
N MET A 146 -8.36 -2.18 6.74
CA MET A 146 -7.26 -1.77 5.87
C MET A 146 -6.34 -0.75 6.55
N TYR A 147 -6.91 0.27 7.19
CA TYR A 147 -6.12 1.40 7.70
C TYR A 147 -5.55 1.16 9.10
N GLN A 148 -6.24 0.41 9.96
CA GLN A 148 -5.62 -0.07 11.20
C GLN A 148 -4.42 -0.97 10.90
N THR A 149 -4.60 -1.91 9.97
CA THR A 149 -3.51 -2.79 9.54
C THR A 149 -2.39 -2.00 8.85
N GLY A 150 -2.74 -1.03 8.01
CA GLY A 150 -1.79 -0.12 7.36
C GLY A 150 -0.94 0.65 8.35
N LEU A 151 -1.53 1.20 9.42
CA LEU A 151 -0.81 1.89 10.49
C LEU A 151 0.17 0.96 11.22
N ILE A 152 -0.22 -0.28 11.49
CA ILE A 152 0.67 -1.29 12.08
C ILE A 152 1.85 -1.56 11.14
N LEU A 153 1.57 -1.81 9.87
CA LEU A 153 2.61 -2.08 8.86
C LEU A 153 3.56 -0.89 8.68
N LEU A 154 3.04 0.34 8.68
CA LEU A 154 3.84 1.56 8.61
C LEU A 154 4.77 1.69 9.81
N ASN A 155 4.31 1.36 11.03
CA ASN A 155 5.17 1.38 12.21
C ASN A 155 6.25 0.27 12.18
N ILE A 156 5.93 -0.92 11.68
CA ILE A 156 6.89 -2.03 11.58
C ILE A 156 7.94 -1.77 10.48
N HIS A 157 7.48 -1.35 9.31
CA HIS A 157 8.29 -1.28 8.09
C HIS A 157 8.70 0.13 7.69
N GLY A 158 8.31 1.17 8.43
CA GLY A 158 8.55 2.55 8.07
C GLY A 158 7.93 2.95 6.73
N GLY A 159 8.24 4.17 6.28
CA GLY A 159 7.79 4.72 5.01
C GLY A 159 6.96 5.99 5.22
N CYS A 160 5.79 6.13 4.60
CA CYS A 160 4.94 7.31 4.77
C CYS A 160 3.45 6.99 4.56
N ALA A 161 2.58 7.87 5.07
CA ALA A 161 1.15 7.88 4.77
C ALA A 161 0.79 9.16 4.01
N ILE A 162 0.06 9.02 2.91
CA ILE A 162 -0.29 10.15 2.03
C ILE A 162 -1.77 10.10 1.69
N SER A 163 -2.48 11.18 1.96
CA SER A 163 -3.88 11.31 1.59
C SER A 163 -4.04 11.60 0.09
N TYR A 164 -5.15 11.17 -0.48
CA TYR A 164 -5.53 11.55 -1.84
C TYR A 164 -5.63 13.07 -1.99
N ASP A 165 -6.16 13.76 -0.98
CA ASP A 165 -6.37 15.20 -0.94
C ASP A 165 -5.03 15.96 -1.06
N GLU A 166 -3.99 15.48 -0.36
CA GLU A 166 -2.63 16.01 -0.50
C GLU A 166 -2.09 15.85 -1.92
N ILE A 167 -2.34 14.71 -2.57
CA ILE A 167 -1.86 14.49 -3.94
C ILE A 167 -2.51 15.50 -4.89
N ILE A 168 -3.82 15.74 -4.77
CA ILE A 168 -4.58 16.59 -5.71
C ILE A 168 -4.50 18.10 -5.41
N ASN A 169 -4.34 18.51 -4.15
CA ASN A 169 -4.37 19.92 -3.76
C ASN A 169 -2.98 20.57 -3.92
N GLU A 170 -2.75 21.30 -5.01
CA GLU A 170 -1.44 21.87 -5.39
C GLU A 170 -0.69 22.59 -4.26
N SER A 171 -1.39 23.23 -3.32
CA SER A 171 -0.77 23.93 -2.19
C SER A 171 -0.15 22.98 -1.14
N GLU A 172 -0.56 21.71 -1.12
CA GLU A 172 -0.04 20.67 -0.23
C GLU A 172 1.24 20.06 -0.82
N THR A 173 2.40 20.42 -0.26
CA THR A 173 3.71 19.97 -0.75
C THR A 173 4.48 19.11 0.24
N GLN A 174 4.12 19.13 1.53
CA GLN A 174 4.89 18.46 2.60
C GLN A 174 4.99 16.94 2.41
N TRP A 175 4.00 16.31 1.77
CA TRP A 175 4.02 14.89 1.46
C TRP A 175 5.11 14.52 0.44
N ILE A 176 5.53 15.45 -0.41
CA ILE A 176 6.60 15.23 -1.41
C ILE A 176 7.91 15.00 -0.68
N ASP A 177 8.20 15.79 0.35
CA ASP A 177 9.40 15.64 1.18
C ASP A 177 9.40 14.30 1.92
N ALA A 178 8.26 13.93 2.53
CA ALA A 178 8.10 12.65 3.20
C ALA A 178 8.27 11.46 2.25
N LEU A 179 7.71 11.56 1.03
CA LEU A 179 7.81 10.52 0.02
C LEU A 179 9.23 10.39 -0.50
N ALA A 180 9.91 11.49 -0.81
CA ALA A 180 11.31 11.51 -1.22
C ALA A 180 12.21 10.89 -0.14
N ALA A 181 12.02 11.27 1.12
CA ALA A 181 12.76 10.70 2.24
C ALA A 181 12.51 9.20 2.43
N ALA A 182 11.26 8.74 2.27
CA ALA A 182 10.90 7.33 2.40
C ALA A 182 11.42 6.47 1.23
N THR A 183 11.41 7.01 0.01
CA THR A 183 11.66 6.25 -1.23
C THR A 183 13.04 6.46 -1.83
N HIS A 184 13.78 7.47 -1.37
CA HIS A 184 15.04 7.91 -1.95
C HIS A 184 14.92 8.39 -3.41
N LEU A 185 13.70 8.69 -3.87
CA LEU A 185 13.48 9.34 -5.15
C LEU A 185 13.79 10.83 -5.07
N ASP A 186 14.06 11.42 -6.23
CA ASP A 186 14.29 12.85 -6.33
C ASP A 186 13.00 13.64 -6.04
N ARG A 187 13.09 14.56 -5.10
CA ARG A 187 11.98 15.38 -4.62
C ARG A 187 11.36 16.20 -5.75
N ASP A 188 12.19 16.82 -6.58
CA ASP A 188 11.72 17.73 -7.62
C ASP A 188 11.09 16.95 -8.78
N LYS A 189 11.61 15.76 -9.09
CA LYS A 189 10.93 14.82 -10.00
C LYS A 189 9.55 14.39 -9.50
N ILE A 190 9.38 14.15 -8.20
CA ILE A 190 8.06 13.86 -7.62
C ILE A 190 7.12 15.06 -7.79
N ALA A 191 7.61 16.27 -7.54
CA ALA A 191 6.83 17.50 -7.70
C ALA A 191 6.39 17.71 -9.17
N ASP A 192 7.31 17.53 -10.13
CA ASP A 192 7.06 17.67 -11.57
C ASP A 192 6.07 16.60 -12.07
N ALA A 193 6.25 15.35 -11.63
CA ALA A 193 5.34 14.24 -11.94
C ALA A 193 3.92 14.53 -11.46
N ARG A 194 3.77 15.02 -10.23
CA ARG A 194 2.48 15.45 -9.67
C ARG A 194 1.86 16.56 -10.51
N PHE A 195 2.61 17.62 -10.78
CA PHE A 195 2.12 18.77 -11.57
C PHE A 195 1.61 18.32 -12.94
N THR A 196 2.35 17.43 -13.61
CA THR A 196 1.99 16.88 -14.92
C THR A 196 0.67 16.10 -14.87
N ARG A 197 0.46 15.29 -13.83
CA ARG A 197 -0.74 14.43 -13.68
C ARG A 197 -2.00 15.18 -13.24
N ASN A 198 -1.86 16.28 -12.50
CA ASN A 198 -2.99 17.03 -11.92
C ASN A 198 -3.52 18.18 -12.77
N ARG A 199 -3.03 18.40 -14.00
CA ARG A 199 -3.43 19.53 -14.89
C ARG A 199 -4.93 19.70 -15.14
N LYS A 200 -5.80 18.74 -14.79
CA LYS A 200 -7.26 18.87 -14.93
C LYS A 200 -7.89 19.27 -13.59
N LYS A 201 -8.36 20.52 -13.52
CA LYS A 201 -9.26 21.01 -12.45
C LYS A 201 -10.43 20.04 -12.29
N ILE A 202 -10.66 19.58 -11.06
CA ILE A 202 -11.88 18.85 -10.72
C ILE A 202 -12.93 19.91 -10.42
N GLU A 203 -13.89 20.09 -11.31
CA GLU A 203 -15.05 20.95 -11.06
C GLU A 203 -16.10 20.19 -10.24
N GLY A 204 -16.59 20.84 -9.17
CA GLY A 204 -17.78 20.44 -8.41
C GLY A 204 -17.53 19.53 -7.21
N GLU A 205 -17.58 20.09 -6.01
CA GLU A 205 -17.81 19.32 -4.78
C GLU A 205 -19.32 19.12 -4.60
N ASN A 206 -19.83 17.95 -4.98
CA ASN A 206 -21.07 17.49 -4.36
C ASN A 206 -20.73 17.07 -2.93
N LYS A 207 -21.06 17.93 -1.98
CA LYS A 207 -20.87 17.69 -0.55
C LYS A 207 -21.85 16.62 -0.06
N PHE A 208 -21.46 15.36 -0.21
CA PHE A 208 -22.12 14.23 0.41
C PHE A 208 -21.42 13.93 1.74
N TYR A 209 -22.11 14.16 2.85
CA TYR A 209 -21.56 13.92 4.17
C TYR A 209 -21.99 12.54 4.69
N LEU A 210 -21.01 11.67 4.93
CA LEU A 210 -21.21 10.38 5.57
C LEU A 210 -20.34 10.31 6.82
N HIS A 211 -20.92 10.65 7.97
CA HIS A 211 -20.23 10.62 9.25
C HIS A 211 -20.23 9.19 9.82
N ASP A 212 -19.05 8.66 10.12
CA ASP A 212 -18.88 7.51 10.99
C ASP A 212 -17.72 7.77 11.97
N PRO A 213 -17.97 7.86 13.29
CA PRO A 213 -16.95 8.25 14.26
C PRO A 213 -15.68 7.39 14.26
N GLN A 214 -15.81 6.10 13.93
CA GLN A 214 -14.66 5.20 13.92
C GLN A 214 -13.79 5.42 12.68
N CYS A 215 -14.42 5.59 11.51
CA CYS A 215 -13.72 5.97 10.28
C CYS A 215 -13.02 7.34 10.41
N ASP A 216 -13.69 8.31 11.04
CA ASP A 216 -13.15 9.65 11.26
C ASP A 216 -11.96 9.63 12.22
N SER A 217 -12.04 8.82 13.29
CA SER A 217 -10.94 8.61 14.23
C SER A 217 -9.71 8.01 13.53
N ILE A 218 -9.89 7.01 12.68
CA ILE A 218 -8.78 6.41 11.91
C ILE A 218 -8.19 7.42 10.91
N TYR A 219 -9.04 8.20 10.24
CA TYR A 219 -8.57 9.24 9.33
C TYR A 219 -7.75 10.31 10.06
N ALA A 220 -8.21 10.74 11.24
CA ALA A 220 -7.46 11.65 12.10
C ALA A 220 -6.12 11.06 12.55
N GLU A 221 -6.05 9.76 12.85
CA GLU A 221 -4.81 9.08 13.19
C GLU A 221 -3.82 9.06 12.01
N LEU A 222 -4.29 8.75 10.80
CA LEU A 222 -3.48 8.81 9.58
C LEU A 222 -2.93 10.21 9.33
N ASN A 223 -3.72 11.26 9.55
CA ASN A 223 -3.28 12.65 9.38
C ASN A 223 -2.15 13.06 10.33
N LYS A 224 -1.94 12.38 11.47
CA LYS A 224 -0.78 12.65 12.33
C LYS A 224 0.56 12.37 11.63
N TYR A 225 0.53 11.55 10.58
CA TYR A 225 1.68 11.21 9.73
C TYR A 225 1.83 12.10 8.49
N LYS A 226 0.93 13.07 8.29
CA LYS A 226 1.01 14.05 7.20
C LYS A 226 2.39 14.72 7.18
N GLY A 227 3.02 14.72 5.99
CA GLY A 227 4.35 15.31 5.79
C GLY A 227 5.50 14.63 6.55
N LYS A 228 5.32 13.41 7.08
CA LYS A 228 6.34 12.70 7.86
C LYS A 228 6.76 11.39 7.22
N ALA A 229 8.07 11.19 7.11
CA ALA A 229 8.65 9.87 6.91
C ALA A 229 8.77 9.15 8.26
N VAL A 230 8.27 7.92 8.31
CA VAL A 230 8.29 7.05 9.49
C VAL A 230 9.52 6.16 9.43
N ALA A 231 10.35 6.23 10.47
CA ALA A 231 11.47 5.33 10.62
C ALA A 231 10.99 3.90 10.95
N LYS A 232 11.72 2.90 10.46
CA LYS A 232 11.47 1.49 10.78
C LYS A 232 11.61 1.26 12.28
N ASN A 233 10.60 0.66 12.92
CA ASN A 233 10.76 0.19 14.28
C ASN A 233 11.67 -1.03 14.30
N ARG A 234 12.96 -0.79 14.55
CA ARG A 234 13.97 -1.84 14.75
C ARG A 234 13.87 -2.34 16.20
N SER A 235 12.73 -2.89 16.58
CA SER A 235 12.73 -3.77 17.76
C SER A 235 13.69 -4.91 17.42
N LYS A 236 14.81 -4.98 18.17
CA LYS A 236 15.74 -6.11 18.10
C LYS A 236 14.94 -7.34 18.49
N ILE A 237 14.37 -8.07 17.53
CA ILE A 237 14.02 -9.47 17.77
C ILE A 237 15.37 -10.17 17.86
N THR A 238 15.93 -10.19 19.07
CA THR A 238 17.15 -10.92 19.39
C THR A 238 16.89 -12.39 19.11
N LYS A 239 17.89 -13.10 18.59
CA LYS A 239 17.82 -14.54 18.27
C LYS A 239 17.52 -15.44 19.48
N GLU A 240 17.35 -14.87 20.68
CA GLU A 240 17.15 -15.56 21.95
C GLU A 240 15.70 -16.03 22.17
N ASP A 241 14.72 -15.54 21.41
CA ASP A 241 13.31 -16.00 21.52
C ASP A 241 12.99 -17.29 20.74
N LYS A 242 14.02 -18.01 20.26
CA LYS A 242 13.85 -19.40 19.83
C LYS A 242 13.74 -20.30 21.06
N VAL A 243 12.60 -20.25 21.73
CA VAL A 243 12.17 -21.33 22.62
C VAL A 243 12.00 -22.56 21.73
N GLU A 244 12.96 -23.48 21.81
CA GLU A 244 12.79 -24.81 21.26
C GLU A 244 11.50 -25.40 21.84
N PRO A 245 10.58 -25.91 21.00
CA PRO A 245 9.43 -26.64 21.53
C PRO A 245 10.00 -27.85 22.28
N LYS A 246 9.84 -27.87 23.60
CA LYS A 246 10.07 -29.07 24.39
C LYS A 246 9.13 -30.14 23.84
N VAL A 247 9.74 -31.20 23.30
CA VAL A 247 9.10 -32.45 22.88
C VAL A 247 8.47 -33.14 24.08
#